data_AF-A0A971VMN3-F1
#
_entry.id   AF-A0A971VMN3-F1
#
_cell.length_a   1.000
_cell.length_b   1.000
_cell.length_c   1.000
_cell.angle_alpha   90.00
_cell.angle_beta   90.00
_cell.angle_gamma   90.00
#
_symmetry.space_group_name_H-M   'P 1'
#
loop_
_entity.id
_entity.type
_entity.pdbx_description
1 polymer ?
#
loop_
_entity_poly.entity_id
_entity_poly.type
_entity_poly.pdbx_seq_one_letter_code
_entity_poly.pdbx_strand_id
1 'polypeptide(L)'
;MVTFAVMAILMLLGLKVIPAAIITFLTVVSIYIIIAVTSNKRRLSLLDEKCDPEEFLAATEKQKQVMKKEDPKIEAYLDINRAVAFISMGRFDEAKKILLLIDKEALSHKNGSLFAYTVNLIVCYYELGEIDSAEELFETQMPVLPPVNKRMELFAKILVAERLFFLKRYGESREHFERLLNEKKLSKRSRLEILYRLAQMDELDGNAEAAFKKYKKIADYGNKLWIAEKAREKCGNMPVNQVY
;
A
#
# COMPACT_ATOMS: atom_id res chain seq x y z
N MET A 1 -9.20 -14.33 -31.96
CA MET A 1 -9.62 -13.21 -32.83
C MET A 1 -8.44 -12.28 -33.16
N VAL A 2 -7.82 -11.62 -32.17
CA VAL A 2 -6.71 -10.65 -32.42
C VAL A 2 -5.46 -11.29 -33.05
N THR A 3 -5.06 -12.49 -32.60
CA THR A 3 -3.89 -13.24 -33.10
C THR A 3 -3.98 -13.54 -34.60
N PHE A 4 -5.14 -14.01 -35.06
CA PHE A 4 -5.37 -14.35 -36.46
C PHE A 4 -5.40 -13.11 -37.36
N ALA A 5 -5.95 -11.99 -36.88
CA ALA A 5 -5.98 -10.73 -37.62
C ALA A 5 -4.57 -10.14 -37.81
N VAL A 6 -3.74 -10.12 -36.75
CA VAL A 6 -2.35 -9.64 -36.83
C VAL A 6 -1.53 -10.52 -37.79
N MET A 7 -1.68 -11.84 -37.70
CA MET A 7 -0.97 -12.77 -38.56
C MET A 7 -1.37 -12.63 -40.04
N ALA A 8 -2.67 -12.44 -40.32
CA ALA A 8 -3.18 -12.23 -41.68
C ALA A 8 -2.66 -10.92 -42.29
N ILE A 9 -2.62 -9.83 -41.51
CA ILE A 9 -2.08 -8.54 -41.97
C ILE A 9 -0.59 -8.66 -42.31
N LEU A 10 0.21 -9.32 -41.47
CA LEU A 10 1.65 -9.50 -41.72
C LEU A 10 1.91 -10.33 -42.99
N MET A 11 1.11 -11.37 -43.24
CA MET A 11 1.20 -12.16 -44.46
C MET A 11 0.77 -11.36 -45.71
N LEU A 12 -0.26 -10.51 -45.60
CA LEU A 12 -0.66 -9.60 -46.68
C LEU A 12 0.42 -8.55 -47.01
N LEU A 13 1.24 -8.17 -46.02
CA LEU A 13 2.41 -7.31 -46.20
C LEU A 13 3.64 -8.05 -46.76
N GLY A 14 3.50 -9.32 -47.15
CA GLY A 14 4.55 -10.10 -47.81
C GLY A 14 5.54 -10.79 -46.87
N LEU A 15 5.29 -10.83 -45.55
CA LEU A 15 6.13 -11.61 -44.64
C LEU A 15 5.89 -13.11 -44.81
N LYS A 16 6.99 -13.86 -44.81
CA LYS A 16 6.94 -15.33 -44.74
C LYS A 16 6.24 -15.78 -43.44
N VAL A 17 5.62 -16.94 -43.48
CA VAL A 17 4.81 -17.49 -42.37
C VAL A 17 5.59 -17.53 -41.05
N ILE A 18 6.85 -17.99 -41.07
CA ILE A 18 7.68 -18.13 -39.86
C ILE A 18 7.93 -16.76 -39.17
N PRO A 19 8.51 -15.74 -39.83
CA PRO A 19 8.69 -14.43 -39.21
C PRO A 19 7.36 -13.75 -38.83
N ALA A 20 6.30 -13.93 -39.61
CA ALA A 20 4.96 -13.42 -39.27
C ALA A 20 4.42 -14.04 -37.98
N ALA A 21 4.61 -15.35 -37.78
CA ALA A 21 4.19 -16.06 -36.57
C ALA A 21 4.97 -15.58 -35.33
N ILE A 22 6.29 -15.38 -35.45
CA ILE A 22 7.14 -14.88 -34.35
C ILE A 22 6.69 -13.47 -33.93
N ILE A 23 6.51 -12.56 -34.89
CA ILE A 23 6.05 -11.19 -34.61
C ILE A 23 4.66 -11.20 -33.97
N THR A 24 3.75 -12.03 -34.48
CA THR A 24 2.40 -12.17 -33.91
C THR A 24 2.47 -12.66 -32.46
N PHE A 25 3.29 -13.66 -32.17
CA PHE A 25 3.46 -14.17 -30.81
C PHE A 25 3.99 -13.08 -29.86
N LEU A 26 5.06 -12.38 -30.26
CA LEU A 26 5.67 -11.33 -29.45
C LEU A 26 4.70 -10.15 -29.20
N THR A 27 3.92 -9.75 -30.21
CA THR A 27 2.93 -8.67 -30.08
C THR A 27 1.81 -9.05 -29.12
N VAL A 28 1.24 -10.25 -29.23
CA VAL A 28 0.19 -10.72 -28.33
C VAL A 28 0.68 -10.85 -26.89
N VAL A 29 1.88 -11.41 -26.67
CA VAL A 29 2.49 -11.49 -25.34
C VAL A 29 2.72 -10.09 -24.76
N SER A 30 3.22 -9.15 -25.56
CA SER A 30 3.43 -7.76 -25.13
C SER A 30 2.11 -7.08 -24.73
N ILE A 31 1.04 -7.27 -25.51
CA ILE A 31 -0.30 -6.76 -25.20
C ILE A 31 -0.80 -7.35 -23.87
N TYR A 32 -0.63 -8.65 -23.66
CA TYR A 32 -1.04 -9.30 -22.41
C TYR A 32 -0.30 -8.74 -21.19
N ILE A 33 1.02 -8.56 -21.30
CA ILE A 33 1.85 -7.95 -20.25
C ILE A 33 1.38 -6.51 -19.97
N ILE A 34 1.12 -5.71 -21.00
CA ILE A 34 0.63 -4.32 -20.85
C ILE A 34 -0.71 -4.29 -20.13
N ILE A 35 -1.65 -5.17 -20.50
CA ILE A 35 -2.96 -5.28 -19.85
C ILE A 35 -2.79 -5.66 -18.38
N ALA A 36 -1.96 -6.66 -18.08
CA ALA A 36 -1.71 -7.10 -16.71
C ALA A 36 -1.10 -5.98 -15.84
N VAL A 37 -0.07 -5.30 -16.34
CA VAL A 37 0.57 -4.18 -15.63
C VAL A 37 -0.40 -3.01 -15.44
N THR A 38 -1.17 -2.66 -16.47
CA THR A 38 -2.13 -1.55 -16.41
C THR A 38 -3.28 -1.85 -15.45
N SER A 39 -3.81 -3.08 -15.47
CA SER A 39 -4.83 -3.54 -14.54
C SER A 39 -4.33 -3.48 -13.10
N ASN A 40 -3.10 -3.95 -12.84
CA ASN A 40 -2.50 -3.90 -11.51
C ASN A 40 -2.29 -2.46 -11.02
N LYS A 41 -1.79 -1.56 -11.88
CA LYS A 41 -1.66 -0.13 -11.56
C LYS A 41 -3.01 0.49 -11.23
N ARG A 42 -4.05 0.20 -12.03
CA ARG A 42 -5.41 0.68 -11.79
C ARG A 42 -5.94 0.19 -10.44
N ARG A 43 -5.76 -1.10 -10.13
CA ARG A 43 -6.12 -1.67 -8.83
C ARG A 43 -5.42 -0.94 -7.68
N LEU A 44 -4.09 -0.80 -7.73
CA LEU A 44 -3.34 -0.10 -6.69
C LEU A 44 -3.77 1.37 -6.53
N SER A 45 -4.13 2.05 -7.63
CA SER A 45 -4.60 3.44 -7.58
C SER A 45 -5.92 3.62 -6.81
N LEU A 46 -6.76 2.57 -6.70
CA LEU A 46 -7.97 2.60 -5.86
C LEU A 46 -7.63 2.91 -4.41
N LEU A 47 -6.55 2.32 -3.91
CA LEU A 47 -6.10 2.57 -2.56
C LEU A 47 -5.18 3.79 -2.46
N ASP A 48 -4.13 3.84 -3.28
CA ASP A 48 -3.07 4.84 -3.16
C ASP A 48 -3.54 6.27 -3.47
N GLU A 49 -4.45 6.42 -4.45
CA GLU A 49 -4.89 7.73 -4.95
C GLU A 49 -6.36 8.01 -4.65
N LYS A 50 -7.26 7.03 -4.78
CA LYS A 50 -8.68 7.22 -4.44
C LYS A 50 -8.98 7.03 -2.95
N CYS A 51 -8.04 6.49 -2.17
CA CYS A 51 -8.22 6.26 -0.74
C CYS A 51 -9.47 5.39 -0.45
N ASP A 52 -9.75 4.41 -1.31
CA ASP A 52 -10.88 3.47 -1.20
C ASP A 52 -10.38 2.04 -0.95
N PRO A 53 -10.16 1.65 0.32
CA PRO A 53 -9.70 0.31 0.65
C PRO A 53 -10.75 -0.78 0.36
N GLU A 54 -12.04 -0.47 0.35
CA GLU A 54 -13.10 -1.43 0.06
C GLU A 54 -13.12 -1.80 -1.43
N GLU A 55 -13.08 -0.80 -2.32
CA GLU A 55 -13.01 -1.02 -3.77
C GLU A 55 -11.72 -1.77 -4.14
N PHE A 56 -10.60 -1.41 -3.49
CA PHE A 56 -9.34 -2.12 -3.63
C PHE A 56 -9.43 -3.59 -3.17
N LEU A 57 -10.05 -3.86 -2.03
CA LEU A 57 -10.26 -5.22 -1.52
C LEU A 57 -11.12 -6.03 -2.50
N ALA A 58 -12.26 -5.49 -2.93
CA ALA A 58 -13.15 -6.15 -3.87
C ALA A 58 -12.44 -6.49 -5.21
N ALA A 59 -11.65 -5.56 -5.74
CA ALA A 59 -10.84 -5.79 -6.93
C ALA A 59 -9.76 -6.86 -6.71
N THR A 60 -9.16 -6.91 -5.52
CA THR A 60 -8.15 -7.91 -5.13
C THR A 60 -8.76 -9.30 -4.98
N GLU A 61 -9.95 -9.41 -4.38
CA GLU A 61 -10.69 -10.67 -4.25
C GLU A 61 -11.14 -11.19 -5.62
N LYS A 62 -11.61 -10.32 -6.50
CA LYS A 62 -11.92 -10.68 -7.89
C LYS A 62 -10.70 -11.24 -8.61
N GLN A 63 -9.54 -10.60 -8.45
CA GLN A 63 -8.29 -11.10 -9.01
C GLN A 63 -7.92 -12.46 -8.41
N LYS A 64 -8.03 -12.62 -7.08
CA LYS A 64 -7.76 -13.89 -6.40
C LYS A 64 -8.68 -15.00 -6.92
N GLN A 65 -9.97 -14.74 -7.13
CA GLN A 65 -10.92 -15.72 -7.68
C GLN A 65 -10.55 -16.19 -9.09
N VAL A 66 -10.11 -15.29 -9.97
CA VAL A 66 -9.67 -15.63 -11.33
C VAL A 66 -8.40 -16.47 -11.32
N MET A 67 -7.50 -16.23 -10.36
CA MET A 67 -6.18 -16.87 -10.26
C MET A 67 -6.13 -18.07 -9.29
N LYS A 68 -7.29 -18.50 -8.76
CA LYS A 68 -7.37 -19.60 -7.78
C LYS A 68 -6.71 -20.85 -8.37
N LYS A 69 -5.50 -21.19 -7.88
CA LYS A 69 -4.68 -22.39 -8.14
C LYS A 69 -3.54 -22.29 -9.17
N GLU A 70 -3.09 -21.10 -9.57
CA GLU A 70 -1.96 -20.98 -10.50
C GLU A 70 -0.57 -21.02 -9.83
N ASP A 71 -0.38 -20.37 -8.68
CA ASP A 71 0.94 -20.29 -7.99
C ASP A 71 0.79 -19.82 -6.51
N PRO A 72 1.31 -20.57 -5.52
CA PRO A 72 1.35 -20.14 -4.11
C PRO A 72 1.95 -18.74 -3.89
N LYS A 73 2.92 -18.32 -4.71
CA LYS A 73 3.55 -16.98 -4.64
C LYS A 73 2.58 -15.87 -5.01
N ILE A 74 1.72 -16.12 -5.99
CA ILE A 74 0.67 -15.18 -6.40
C ILE A 74 -0.39 -15.08 -5.32
N GLU A 75 -0.78 -16.22 -4.73
CA GLU A 75 -1.73 -16.24 -3.62
C GLU A 75 -1.21 -15.43 -2.43
N ALA A 76 0.04 -15.67 -2.00
CA ALA A 76 0.69 -14.91 -0.94
C ALA A 76 0.73 -13.40 -1.24
N TYR A 77 1.07 -13.02 -2.49
CA TYR A 77 1.05 -11.61 -2.90
C TYR A 77 -0.34 -10.97 -2.82
N LEU A 78 -1.39 -11.70 -3.20
CA LEU A 78 -2.77 -11.21 -3.11
C LEU A 78 -3.24 -11.13 -1.65
N ASP A 79 -2.83 -12.06 -0.79
CA ASP A 79 -3.13 -12.01 0.65
C ASP A 79 -2.42 -10.85 1.36
N ILE A 80 -1.18 -10.52 0.99
CA ILE A 80 -0.52 -9.28 1.44
C ILE A 80 -1.36 -8.06 1.05
N ASN A 81 -1.86 -7.99 -0.20
CA ASN A 81 -2.71 -6.87 -0.63
C ASN A 81 -4.04 -6.82 0.12
N ARG A 82 -4.66 -7.96 0.45
CA ARG A 82 -5.87 -8.01 1.28
C ARG A 82 -5.60 -7.46 2.66
N ALA A 83 -4.49 -7.87 3.30
CA ALA A 83 -4.08 -7.35 4.60
C ALA A 83 -3.87 -5.82 4.56
N VAL A 84 -3.26 -5.28 3.51
CA VAL A 84 -3.13 -3.82 3.32
C VAL A 84 -4.48 -3.12 3.25
N ALA A 85 -5.48 -3.72 2.60
CA ALA A 85 -6.83 -3.16 2.57
C ALA A 85 -7.44 -3.10 3.99
N PHE A 86 -7.31 -4.17 4.77
CA PHE A 86 -7.77 -4.22 6.16
C PHE A 86 -7.04 -3.23 7.06
N ILE A 87 -5.71 -3.07 6.92
CA ILE A 87 -4.93 -2.02 7.60
C ILE A 87 -5.50 -0.64 7.28
N SER A 88 -5.78 -0.35 6.00
CA SER A 88 -6.37 0.94 5.58
C SER A 88 -7.83 1.13 5.99
N MET A 89 -8.50 0.08 6.48
CA MET A 89 -9.81 0.13 7.14
C MET A 89 -9.72 0.10 8.67
N GLY A 90 -8.51 0.10 9.26
CA GLY A 90 -8.31 0.06 10.71
C GLY A 90 -8.61 -1.31 11.33
N ARG A 91 -8.77 -2.34 10.50
CA ARG A 91 -9.07 -3.72 10.91
C ARG A 91 -7.77 -4.52 11.08
N PHE A 92 -6.94 -4.08 12.03
CA PHE A 92 -5.57 -4.58 12.19
C PHE A 92 -5.50 -6.05 12.61
N ASP A 93 -6.42 -6.52 13.46
CA ASP A 93 -6.49 -7.94 13.85
C ASP A 93 -6.75 -8.86 12.64
N GLU A 94 -7.63 -8.45 11.74
CA GLU A 94 -7.94 -9.22 10.53
C GLU A 94 -6.77 -9.23 9.55
N ALA A 95 -6.12 -8.07 9.38
CA ALA A 95 -4.90 -7.98 8.59
C ALA A 95 -3.80 -8.88 9.14
N LYS A 96 -3.55 -8.82 10.46
CA LYS A 96 -2.58 -9.68 11.16
C LYS A 96 -2.89 -11.15 10.95
N LYS A 97 -4.15 -11.56 11.14
CA LYS A 97 -4.60 -12.95 10.94
C LYS A 97 -4.32 -13.42 9.51
N ILE A 98 -4.62 -12.61 8.50
CA ILE A 98 -4.34 -12.95 7.10
C ILE A 98 -2.85 -13.11 6.88
N LEU A 99 -2.02 -12.17 7.37
CA LEU A 99 -0.58 -12.24 7.23
C LEU A 99 -0.03 -13.53 7.85
N LEU A 100 -0.40 -13.85 9.09
CA LEU A 100 0.09 -15.04 9.80
C LEU A 100 -0.30 -16.38 9.14
N LEU A 101 -1.31 -16.38 8.25
CA LEU A 101 -1.70 -17.57 7.48
C LEU A 101 -0.93 -17.74 6.17
N ILE A 102 -0.11 -16.76 5.77
CA ILE A 102 0.70 -16.85 4.56
C ILE A 102 1.85 -17.83 4.77
N ASP A 103 1.99 -18.78 3.84
CA ASP A 103 3.18 -19.63 3.77
C ASP A 103 4.41 -18.79 3.40
N LYS A 104 5.38 -18.72 4.32
CA LYS A 104 6.59 -17.92 4.14
C LYS A 104 7.50 -18.46 3.04
N GLU A 105 7.42 -19.73 2.68
CA GLU A 105 8.17 -20.31 1.56
C GLU A 105 7.69 -19.78 0.19
N ALA A 106 6.47 -19.23 0.15
CA ALA A 106 5.95 -18.53 -1.01
C ALA A 106 6.46 -17.07 -1.12
N LEU A 107 7.16 -16.57 -0.10
CA LEU A 107 7.69 -15.21 -0.05
C LEU A 107 9.15 -15.17 -0.52
N SER A 108 9.56 -14.02 -1.05
CA SER A 108 10.87 -13.87 -1.66
C SER A 108 11.45 -12.47 -1.45
N HIS A 109 12.75 -12.42 -1.16
CA HIS A 109 13.52 -11.18 -1.16
C HIS A 109 13.57 -10.55 -2.54
N LYS A 110 13.70 -11.35 -3.61
CA LYS A 110 13.95 -10.86 -4.98
C LYS A 110 12.81 -10.02 -5.53
N ASN A 111 11.57 -10.37 -5.19
CA ASN A 111 10.37 -9.64 -5.62
C ASN A 111 9.82 -8.70 -4.53
N GLY A 112 10.45 -8.63 -3.37
CA GLY A 112 10.06 -7.80 -2.24
C GLY A 112 8.76 -8.23 -1.54
N SER A 113 8.23 -9.42 -1.81
CA SER A 113 7.03 -9.93 -1.13
C SER A 113 7.28 -10.18 0.36
N LEU A 114 8.46 -10.69 0.73
CA LEU A 114 8.83 -10.86 2.13
C LEU A 114 8.96 -9.50 2.84
N PHE A 115 9.53 -8.50 2.18
CA PHE A 115 9.58 -7.13 2.71
C PHE A 115 8.18 -6.57 2.97
N ALA A 116 7.27 -6.66 1.98
CA ALA A 116 5.91 -6.15 2.12
C ALA A 116 5.12 -6.86 3.23
N TYR A 117 5.26 -8.18 3.33
CA TYR A 117 4.72 -8.98 4.42
C TYR A 117 5.21 -8.46 5.79
N THR A 118 6.53 -8.36 5.96
CA THR A 118 7.14 -7.98 7.25
C THR A 118 6.74 -6.58 7.67
N VAL A 119 6.80 -5.60 6.76
CA VAL A 119 6.39 -4.21 7.07
C VAL A 119 4.94 -4.15 7.51
N ASN A 120 4.02 -4.82 6.79
CA ASN A 120 2.61 -4.81 7.15
C ASN A 120 2.34 -5.49 8.49
N LEU A 121 3.08 -6.55 8.82
CA LEU A 121 2.93 -7.25 10.10
C LEU A 121 3.44 -6.39 11.27
N ILE A 122 4.58 -5.70 11.09
CA ILE A 122 5.09 -4.75 12.08
C ILE A 122 4.07 -3.63 12.33
N VAL A 123 3.48 -3.06 11.26
CA VAL A 123 2.43 -2.04 11.39
C VAL A 123 1.22 -2.58 12.18
N CYS A 124 0.78 -3.81 11.90
CA CYS A 124 -0.32 -4.41 12.67
C CYS A 124 0.02 -4.54 14.14
N TYR A 125 1.24 -5.01 14.49
CA TYR A 125 1.64 -5.13 15.88
C TYR A 125 1.68 -3.78 16.60
N TYR A 126 2.22 -2.75 15.95
CA TYR A 126 2.21 -1.40 16.53
C TYR A 126 0.81 -0.88 16.80
N GLU A 127 -0.09 -0.97 15.83
CA GLU A 127 -1.46 -0.46 15.95
C GLU A 127 -2.31 -1.25 16.95
N LEU A 128 -1.97 -2.52 17.20
CA LEU A 128 -2.57 -3.36 18.24
C LEU A 128 -1.93 -3.16 19.62
N GLY A 129 -0.88 -2.33 19.73
CA GLY A 129 -0.15 -2.11 20.98
C GLY A 129 0.81 -3.24 21.37
N GLU A 130 1.06 -4.20 20.47
CA GLU A 130 1.99 -5.32 20.65
C GLU A 130 3.43 -4.86 20.36
N ILE A 131 3.91 -3.89 21.12
CA ILE A 131 5.16 -3.17 20.86
C ILE A 131 6.37 -4.11 20.82
N ASP A 132 6.47 -5.06 21.75
CA ASP A 132 7.61 -5.99 21.82
C ASP A 132 7.71 -6.86 20.55
N SER A 133 6.58 -7.34 20.02
CA SER A 133 6.54 -8.13 18.79
C SER A 133 6.84 -7.30 17.54
N ALA A 134 6.40 -6.03 17.53
CA ALA A 134 6.75 -5.10 16.47
C ALA A 134 8.28 -4.86 16.43
N GLU A 135 8.89 -4.66 17.59
CA GLU A 135 10.31 -4.37 17.73
C GLU A 135 11.20 -5.57 17.47
N GLU A 136 10.81 -6.76 17.92
CA GLU A 136 11.52 -7.99 17.58
C GLU A 136 11.62 -8.17 16.06
N LEU A 137 10.50 -8.00 15.34
CA LEU A 137 10.51 -8.06 13.88
C LEU A 137 11.29 -6.91 13.25
N PHE A 138 11.16 -5.69 13.77
CA PHE A 138 11.88 -4.55 13.23
C PHE A 138 13.40 -4.76 13.33
N GLU A 139 13.92 -5.11 14.50
CA GLU A 139 15.35 -5.25 14.75
C GLU A 139 15.96 -6.50 14.12
N THR A 140 15.22 -7.61 14.03
CA THR A 140 15.76 -8.86 13.47
C THR A 140 15.56 -9.00 11.97
N GLN A 141 14.46 -8.48 11.40
CA GLN A 141 14.11 -8.71 10.00
C GLN A 141 14.45 -7.52 9.10
N MET A 142 14.17 -6.28 9.52
CA MET A 142 14.35 -5.12 8.64
C MET A 142 15.81 -4.92 8.17
N PRO A 143 16.85 -5.16 9.00
CA PRO A 143 18.25 -5.02 8.55
C PRO A 143 18.65 -5.99 7.42
N VAL A 144 17.98 -7.14 7.31
CA VAL A 144 18.27 -8.18 6.31
C VAL A 144 17.28 -8.20 5.14
N LEU A 145 16.29 -7.30 5.15
CA LEU A 145 15.26 -7.16 4.13
C LEU A 145 15.42 -5.83 3.37
N PRO A 146 16.34 -5.75 2.39
CA PRO A 146 16.52 -4.53 1.63
C PRO A 146 15.29 -4.24 0.74
N PRO A 147 14.84 -2.98 0.66
CA PRO A 147 13.85 -2.56 -0.32
C PRO A 147 14.32 -2.83 -1.76
N VAL A 148 13.47 -3.44 -2.58
CA VAL A 148 13.82 -3.76 -3.99
C VAL A 148 13.44 -2.66 -5.00
N ASN A 149 12.72 -1.62 -4.55
CA ASN A 149 12.33 -0.50 -5.39
C ASN A 149 12.09 0.78 -4.57
N LYS A 150 12.00 1.92 -5.24
CA LYS A 150 11.81 3.25 -4.62
C LYS A 150 10.54 3.38 -3.78
N ARG A 151 9.48 2.62 -4.08
CA ARG A 151 8.25 2.62 -3.28
C ARG A 151 8.49 1.92 -1.93
N MET A 152 9.19 0.79 -1.95
CA MET A 152 9.57 0.08 -0.72
C MET A 152 10.58 0.86 0.11
N GLU A 153 11.52 1.58 -0.52
CA GLU A 153 12.41 2.49 0.20
C GLU A 153 11.61 3.55 0.97
N LEU A 154 10.57 4.12 0.33
CA LEU A 154 9.68 5.07 0.98
C LEU A 154 8.92 4.44 2.16
N PHE A 155 8.42 3.21 2.01
CA PHE A 155 7.75 2.51 3.10
C PHE A 155 8.68 2.15 4.26
N ALA A 156 9.94 1.79 3.99
CA ALA A 156 10.93 1.59 5.06
C ALA A 156 11.14 2.89 5.86
N LYS A 157 11.25 4.04 5.19
CA LYS A 157 11.36 5.34 5.86
C LYS A 157 10.11 5.70 6.67
N ILE A 158 8.92 5.43 6.13
CA ILE A 158 7.66 5.62 6.86
C ILE A 158 7.62 4.73 8.09
N LEU A 159 8.02 3.45 7.97
CA LEU A 159 8.04 2.52 9.08
C LEU A 159 8.99 2.97 10.21
N VAL A 160 10.14 3.55 9.88
CA VAL A 160 11.04 4.16 10.88
C VAL A 160 10.34 5.30 11.62
N ALA A 161 9.62 6.17 10.93
CA ALA A 161 8.89 7.28 11.55
C ALA A 161 7.73 6.79 12.43
N GLU A 162 6.98 5.76 11.97
CA GLU A 162 5.93 5.09 12.75
C GLU A 162 6.53 4.44 14.01
N ARG A 163 7.62 3.68 13.89
CA ARG A 163 8.34 3.10 15.03
C ARG A 163 8.66 4.17 16.08
N LEU A 164 9.27 5.28 15.67
CA LEU A 164 9.61 6.38 16.58
C LEU A 164 8.37 6.96 17.28
N PHE A 165 7.24 7.05 16.56
CA PHE A 165 5.97 7.48 17.14
C PHE A 165 5.50 6.51 18.24
N PHE A 166 5.46 5.20 17.97
CA PHE A 166 5.02 4.19 18.94
C PHE A 166 5.96 4.05 20.14
N LEU A 167 7.25 4.33 19.97
CA LEU A 167 8.23 4.43 21.05
C LEU A 167 8.18 5.78 21.80
N LYS A 168 7.21 6.65 21.48
CA LYS A 168 7.02 7.98 22.09
C LYS A 168 8.19 8.94 21.86
N ARG A 169 9.03 8.68 20.86
CA ARG A 169 10.11 9.57 20.38
C ARG A 169 9.54 10.57 19.38
N TYR A 170 8.56 11.36 19.82
CA TYR A 170 7.72 12.18 18.95
C TYR A 170 8.50 13.25 18.17
N GLY A 171 9.51 13.88 18.78
CA GLY A 171 10.34 14.89 18.09
C GLY A 171 11.05 14.30 16.86
N GLU A 172 11.65 13.13 17.01
CA GLU A 172 12.33 12.44 15.91
C GLU A 172 11.33 11.91 14.88
N SER A 173 10.22 11.32 15.34
CA SER A 173 9.15 10.87 14.46
C SER A 173 8.63 12.01 13.57
N ARG A 174 8.36 13.17 14.16
CA ARG A 174 7.92 14.39 13.48
C ARG A 174 8.92 14.82 12.41
N GLU A 175 10.19 14.89 12.75
CA GLU A 175 11.24 15.29 11.79
C GLU A 175 11.27 14.34 10.58
N HIS A 176 11.21 13.03 10.82
CA HIS A 176 11.16 12.04 9.74
C HIS A 176 9.91 12.20 8.86
N PHE A 177 8.74 12.37 9.47
CA PHE A 177 7.49 12.57 8.74
C PHE A 177 7.45 13.86 7.92
N GLU A 178 7.95 14.97 8.45
CA GLU A 178 8.02 16.24 7.72
C GLU A 178 8.95 16.16 6.52
N ARG A 179 10.11 15.49 6.64
CA ARG A 179 10.98 15.21 5.50
C ARG A 179 10.26 14.37 4.44
N LEU A 180 9.49 13.35 4.85
CA LEU A 180 8.77 12.47 3.93
C LEU A 180 7.66 13.18 3.15
N LEU A 181 7.03 14.23 3.71
CA LEU A 181 5.99 15.00 3.00
C LEU A 181 6.51 15.67 1.71
N ASN A 182 7.82 15.90 1.62
CA ASN A 182 8.49 16.49 0.45
C ASN A 182 8.84 15.45 -0.63
N GLU A 183 8.63 14.15 -0.39
CA GLU A 183 8.92 13.10 -1.37
C GLU A 183 7.93 13.14 -2.55
N LYS A 184 8.46 13.31 -3.76
CA LYS A 184 7.65 13.47 -4.99
C LYS A 184 6.75 12.29 -5.30
N LYS A 185 7.15 11.07 -4.92
CA LYS A 185 6.43 9.82 -5.20
C LYS A 185 5.54 9.37 -4.05
N LEU A 186 5.34 10.20 -3.04
CA LEU A 186 4.45 9.91 -1.94
C LEU A 186 2.99 9.92 -2.42
N SER A 187 2.33 8.76 -2.32
CA SER A 187 0.93 8.60 -2.70
C SER A 187 0.02 9.49 -1.84
N LYS A 188 -1.18 9.78 -2.33
CA LYS A 188 -2.17 10.53 -1.57
C LYS A 188 -2.47 9.84 -0.23
N ARG A 189 -2.70 8.52 -0.23
CA ARG A 189 -2.95 7.73 0.98
C ARG A 189 -1.84 7.93 2.03
N SER A 190 -0.58 7.70 1.65
CA SER A 190 0.52 7.79 2.62
C SER A 190 0.76 9.22 3.11
N ARG A 191 0.47 10.23 2.28
CA ARG A 191 0.47 11.63 2.75
C ARG A 191 -0.58 11.87 3.84
N LEU A 192 -1.76 11.28 3.72
CA LEU A 192 -2.82 11.41 4.73
C LEU A 192 -2.49 10.63 6.01
N GLU A 193 -1.91 9.44 5.91
CA GLU A 193 -1.40 8.66 7.05
C GLU A 193 -0.35 9.46 7.85
N ILE A 194 0.62 10.07 7.16
CA ILE A 194 1.63 10.93 7.79
C ILE A 194 0.99 12.14 8.47
N LEU A 195 0.03 12.81 7.81
CA LEU A 195 -0.66 13.93 8.41
C LEU A 195 -1.44 13.53 9.67
N TYR A 196 -1.97 12.31 9.72
CA TYR A 196 -2.69 11.80 10.88
C TYR A 196 -1.74 11.68 12.08
N ARG A 197 -0.54 11.11 11.91
CA ARG A 197 0.47 11.04 12.97
C ARG A 197 0.95 12.42 13.43
N LEU A 198 1.19 13.33 12.49
CA LEU A 198 1.54 14.72 12.81
C LEU A 198 0.43 15.43 13.60
N ALA A 199 -0.83 15.19 13.26
CA ALA A 199 -1.97 15.74 14.00
C ALA A 199 -2.04 15.19 15.44
N GLN A 200 -1.81 13.89 15.63
CA GLN A 200 -1.74 13.28 16.97
C GLN A 200 -0.62 13.90 17.80
N MET A 201 0.56 14.14 17.22
CA MET A 201 1.66 14.80 17.92
C MET A 201 1.33 16.27 18.25
N ASP A 202 0.66 17.00 17.34
CA ASP A 202 0.21 18.37 17.63
C ASP A 202 -0.79 18.40 18.80
N GLU A 203 -1.69 17.42 18.92
CA GLU A 203 -2.59 17.31 20.09
C GLU A 203 -1.81 17.08 21.39
N LEU A 204 -0.79 16.21 21.36
CA LEU A 204 0.07 15.95 22.53
C LEU A 204 0.84 17.21 22.95
N ASP A 205 1.24 18.04 21.99
CA ASP A 205 1.92 19.32 22.22
C ASP A 205 0.94 20.44 22.65
N GLY A 206 -0.37 20.16 22.72
CA GLY A 206 -1.41 21.15 23.03
C GLY A 206 -1.75 22.11 21.89
N ASN A 207 -1.23 21.88 20.68
CA ASN A 207 -1.45 22.70 19.50
C ASN A 207 -2.72 22.27 18.74
N ALA A 208 -3.87 22.52 19.35
CA ALA A 208 -5.19 22.12 18.83
C ALA A 208 -5.48 22.66 17.41
N GLU A 209 -5.07 23.89 17.11
CA GLU A 209 -5.29 24.51 15.80
C GLU A 209 -4.51 23.79 14.68
N ALA A 210 -3.24 23.49 14.92
CA ALA A 210 -2.41 22.76 13.95
C ALA A 210 -2.92 21.34 13.72
N ALA A 211 -3.35 20.66 14.80
CA ALA A 211 -3.98 19.35 14.73
C ALA A 211 -5.27 19.40 13.90
N PHE A 212 -6.15 20.36 14.19
CA PHE A 212 -7.43 20.53 13.48
C PHE A 212 -7.25 20.71 11.97
N LYS A 213 -6.33 21.58 11.55
CA LYS A 213 -6.04 21.80 10.12
C LYS A 213 -5.65 20.50 9.41
N LYS A 214 -4.85 19.67 10.07
CA LYS A 214 -4.43 18.36 9.54
C LYS A 214 -5.60 17.37 9.51
N TYR A 215 -6.37 17.24 10.60
CA TYR A 215 -7.55 16.38 10.64
C TYR A 215 -8.58 16.79 9.58
N LYS A 216 -8.88 18.08 9.43
CA LYS A 216 -9.82 18.56 8.39
C LYS A 216 -9.38 18.13 7.00
N LYS A 217 -8.09 18.26 6.67
CA LYS A 217 -7.55 17.79 5.39
C LYS A 217 -7.71 16.28 5.21
N ILE A 218 -7.52 15.49 6.26
CA ILE A 218 -7.70 14.03 6.20
C ILE A 218 -9.18 13.67 6.02
N ALA A 219 -10.08 14.36 6.73
CA ALA A 219 -11.52 14.19 6.60
C ALA A 219 -12.02 14.47 5.17
N ASP A 220 -11.53 15.56 4.56
CA ASP A 220 -11.95 16.00 3.22
C ASP A 220 -11.42 15.08 2.11
N TYR A 221 -10.21 14.55 2.25
CA TYR A 221 -9.52 13.87 1.16
C TYR A 221 -9.31 12.37 1.35
N GLY A 222 -9.51 11.85 2.56
CA GLY A 222 -9.22 10.46 2.92
C GLY A 222 -10.30 9.46 2.58
N ASN A 223 -11.45 9.90 2.03
CA ASN A 223 -12.52 9.03 1.54
C ASN A 223 -12.91 7.98 2.60
N LYS A 224 -12.66 6.69 2.31
CA LYS A 224 -13.03 5.54 3.15
C LYS A 224 -11.87 4.98 3.99
N LEU A 225 -10.76 5.71 4.12
CA LEU A 225 -9.72 5.34 5.07
C LEU A 225 -10.23 5.49 6.50
N TRP A 226 -9.81 4.59 7.40
CA TRP A 226 -10.18 4.68 8.82
C TRP A 226 -9.71 5.98 9.47
N ILE A 227 -8.53 6.49 9.07
CA ILE A 227 -8.02 7.78 9.53
C ILE A 227 -8.92 8.95 9.11
N ALA A 228 -9.65 8.82 8.00
CA ALA A 228 -10.59 9.84 7.55
C ALA A 228 -11.84 9.87 8.42
N GLU A 229 -12.33 8.70 8.83
CA GLU A 229 -13.41 8.59 9.81
C GLU A 229 -13.00 9.17 11.16
N LYS A 230 -11.83 8.78 11.68
CA LYS A 230 -11.31 9.35 12.93
C LYS A 230 -11.06 10.85 12.84
N ALA A 231 -10.56 11.34 11.71
CA ALA A 231 -10.39 12.77 11.52
C ALA A 231 -11.73 13.52 11.47
N ARG A 232 -12.79 12.95 10.88
CA ARG A 232 -14.15 13.52 10.91
C ARG A 232 -14.69 13.60 12.34
N GLU A 233 -14.53 12.55 13.13
CA GLU A 233 -14.90 12.56 14.57
C GLU A 233 -14.15 13.67 15.32
N LYS A 234 -12.83 13.75 15.12
CA LYS A 234 -11.98 14.78 15.74
C LYS A 234 -12.42 16.19 15.36
N CYS A 235 -12.75 16.45 14.09
CA CYS A 235 -13.24 17.74 13.65
C CYS A 235 -14.63 18.09 14.21
N GLY A 236 -15.52 17.11 14.37
CA GLY A 236 -16.87 17.32 14.92
C GLY A 236 -16.89 17.59 16.43
N ASN A 237 -15.90 17.10 17.17
CA ASN A 237 -15.81 17.24 18.62
C ASN A 237 -15.07 18.51 19.09
N MET A 238 -14.53 19.33 18.19
CA MET A 238 -13.84 20.56 18.58
C MET A 238 -14.84 21.71 18.81
N PRO A 239 -14.77 22.42 19.96
CA PRO A 239 -15.71 23.48 20.27
C PRO A 239 -15.64 24.63 19.25
N VAL A 240 -16.82 25.11 18.83
CA VAL A 240 -17.05 26.14 17.79
C VAL A 240 -16.21 27.42 17.98
N ASN A 241 -15.73 27.70 19.19
CA ASN A 241 -14.96 28.90 19.52
C ASN A 241 -13.47 28.86 19.11
N GLN A 242 -12.99 27.80 18.44
CA GLN A 242 -11.63 27.71 17.89
C GLN A 242 -11.59 27.74 16.35
N VAL A 243 -12.70 28.08 15.69
CA VAL A 243 -12.86 28.00 14.22
C VAL A 243 -12.70 29.37 13.51
N TYR A 244 -12.30 30.43 14.22
CA TYR A 244 -12.10 31.77 13.64
C TYR A 244 -10.69 32.29 13.84
#